data_AF-A0A838ZT95-F1
#
_entry.id   AF-A0A838ZT95-F1
#
_cell.length_a   1.000
_cell.length_b   1.000
_cell.length_c   1.000
_cell.angle_alpha   90.00
_cell.angle_beta   90.00
_cell.angle_gamma   90.00
#
_symmetry.space_group_name_H-M   'P 1'
#
loop_
_entity.id
_entity.type
_entity.pdbx_description
1 polymer ?
#
loop_
_entity_poly.entity_id
_entity_poly.type
_entity_poly.pdbx_seq_one_letter_code
_entity_poly.pdbx_strand_id
1 'polypeptide(L)'
;MNKTIFLLSIFMLCQISCSKQQATLAKNDVDTDLDGVHDRRDACPNESGSVFNLGCPLETNQLLSAYYDQMKSTDADLDGVADDKDECPDVYGSPFNLGCPFMMEKAVK
;
A
#
# COMPACT_ATOMS: atom_id res chain seq x y z
N MET A 1 19.17 7.84 -65.26
CA MET A 1 19.39 7.20 -63.95
C MET A 1 18.27 7.56 -62.98
N ASN A 2 17.38 6.58 -62.73
CA ASN A 2 16.96 6.12 -61.40
C ASN A 2 16.45 7.10 -60.33
N LYS A 3 15.69 8.17 -60.63
CA LYS A 3 14.97 8.88 -59.55
C LYS A 3 13.85 8.03 -58.93
N THR A 4 13.10 7.31 -59.75
CA THR A 4 12.04 6.38 -59.29
C THR A 4 12.59 5.11 -58.64
N ILE A 5 13.72 4.58 -59.14
CA ILE A 5 14.39 3.42 -58.52
C ILE A 5 15.00 3.78 -57.16
N PHE A 6 15.54 5.00 -56.99
CA PHE A 6 16.09 5.45 -55.71
C PHE A 6 15.00 5.64 -54.64
N LEU A 7 13.82 6.13 -55.04
CA LEU A 7 12.68 6.27 -54.14
C LEU A 7 12.04 4.91 -53.77
N LEU A 8 11.94 3.98 -54.72
CA LEU A 8 11.47 2.61 -54.45
C LEU A 8 12.46 1.83 -53.56
N SER A 9 13.77 2.05 -53.70
CA SER A 9 14.78 1.43 -52.82
C SER A 9 14.75 1.99 -51.40
N ILE A 10 14.51 3.29 -51.23
CA ILE A 10 14.38 3.92 -49.90
C ILE A 10 13.08 3.47 -49.21
N PHE A 11 11.98 3.35 -49.96
CA PHE A 11 10.71 2.90 -49.41
C PHE A 11 10.76 1.44 -48.94
N MET A 12 11.44 0.56 -49.70
CA MET A 12 11.67 -0.83 -49.30
C MET A 12 12.62 -0.96 -48.08
N LEU A 13 13.64 -0.10 -47.94
CA LEU A 13 14.52 -0.09 -46.77
C LEU A 13 13.84 0.50 -45.51
N CYS A 14 12.86 1.39 -45.69
CA CYS A 14 12.08 1.95 -44.59
C CYS A 14 11.14 0.91 -43.95
N GLN A 15 10.53 0.03 -44.75
CA GLN A 15 9.68 -1.07 -44.25
C GLN A 15 10.46 -2.14 -43.48
N ILE A 16 11.76 -2.34 -43.77
CA ILE A 16 12.63 -3.29 -43.04
C ILE A 16 13.00 -2.75 -41.64
N SER A 17 13.01 -1.42 -41.45
CA SER A 17 13.36 -0.80 -40.16
C SER A 17 12.19 -0.66 -39.18
N CYS A 18 10.96 -1.00 -39.59
CA CYS A 18 9.77 -0.95 -38.74
C CYS A 18 9.05 -2.31 -38.66
N SER A 19 9.78 -3.42 -38.54
CA SER A 19 9.18 -4.76 -38.42
C SER A 19 9.23 -5.38 -37.02
N LYS A 20 9.59 -4.66 -35.95
CA LYS A 20 9.57 -5.21 -34.57
C LYS A 20 9.17 -4.21 -33.49
N GLN A 21 8.10 -3.47 -33.72
CA GLN A 21 7.28 -3.01 -32.61
C GLN A 21 5.97 -3.79 -32.64
N GLN A 22 6.08 -5.12 -32.65
CA GLN A 22 5.01 -5.91 -32.03
C GLN A 22 5.00 -5.47 -30.58
N ALA A 23 3.93 -4.76 -30.23
CA ALA A 23 3.54 -4.54 -28.85
C ALA A 23 3.85 -5.82 -28.07
N THR A 24 4.71 -5.74 -27.05
CA THR A 24 4.64 -6.65 -25.91
C THR A 24 3.34 -6.30 -25.19
N LEU A 25 2.27 -6.71 -25.86
CA LEU A 25 0.89 -6.67 -25.47
C LEU A 25 0.82 -7.35 -24.11
N ALA A 26 0.49 -6.54 -23.11
CA ALA A 26 0.10 -6.95 -21.77
C ALA A 26 0.90 -8.13 -21.22
N LYS A 27 1.96 -7.81 -20.47
CA LYS A 27 2.20 -8.62 -19.28
C LYS A 27 0.89 -8.50 -18.50
N ASN A 28 0.02 -9.51 -18.61
CA ASN A 28 -1.23 -9.56 -17.87
C ASN A 28 -0.78 -9.54 -16.42
N ASP A 29 -0.84 -8.35 -15.86
CA ASP A 29 -0.59 -8.08 -14.48
C ASP A 29 -1.89 -8.52 -13.79
N VAL A 30 -2.05 -9.83 -13.70
CA VAL A 30 -3.18 -10.50 -13.05
C VAL A 30 -3.06 -10.20 -11.56
N ASP A 31 -4.19 -9.87 -10.97
CA ASP A 31 -4.43 -9.64 -9.55
C ASP A 31 -5.70 -10.42 -9.26
N THR A 32 -5.54 -11.63 -8.73
CA THR A 32 -6.59 -12.64 -8.64
C THR A 32 -7.58 -12.34 -7.52
N ASP A 33 -7.14 -11.72 -6.43
CA ASP A 33 -7.99 -11.34 -5.29
C ASP A 33 -8.33 -9.85 -5.21
N LEU A 34 -7.78 -9.04 -6.12
CA LEU A 34 -8.10 -7.63 -6.34
C LEU A 34 -7.68 -6.71 -5.19
N ASP A 35 -6.59 -7.03 -4.50
CA ASP A 35 -6.07 -6.22 -3.39
C ASP A 35 -5.11 -5.09 -3.84
N GLY A 36 -4.78 -5.04 -5.13
CA GLY A 36 -3.87 -4.07 -5.74
C GLY A 36 -2.43 -4.54 -5.85
N VAL A 37 -2.11 -5.78 -5.48
CA VAL A 37 -0.82 -6.44 -5.65
C VAL A 37 -0.95 -7.51 -6.73
N HIS A 38 -0.34 -7.30 -7.90
CA HIS A 38 -0.35 -8.34 -8.94
C HIS A 38 0.22 -9.67 -8.43
N ASP A 39 -0.38 -10.81 -8.79
CA ASP A 39 -0.07 -12.19 -8.33
C ASP A 39 1.42 -12.50 -8.26
N ARG A 40 2.21 -11.99 -9.22
CA ARG A 40 3.67 -12.19 -9.28
C ARG A 40 4.46 -11.51 -8.15
N ARG A 41 3.83 -10.62 -7.40
CA ARG A 41 4.37 -9.85 -6.26
C ARG A 41 3.54 -10.06 -5.01
N ASP A 42 2.50 -10.86 -5.11
CA ASP A 42 1.60 -11.21 -4.03
C ASP A 42 2.07 -12.53 -3.40
N ALA A 43 2.26 -12.50 -2.08
CA ALA A 43 2.62 -13.67 -1.31
C ALA A 43 1.39 -14.56 -1.01
N CYS A 44 0.18 -14.02 -1.14
CA CYS A 44 -1.10 -14.69 -0.93
C CYS A 44 -2.09 -14.45 -2.11
N PRO A 45 -1.81 -14.87 -3.36
CA PRO A 45 -2.55 -14.46 -4.57
C PRO A 45 -4.05 -14.82 -4.67
N ASN A 46 -4.65 -15.43 -3.65
CA ASN A 46 -6.07 -15.80 -3.65
C ASN A 46 -6.77 -15.30 -2.38
N GLU A 47 -6.14 -14.44 -1.60
CA GLU A 47 -6.63 -13.97 -0.32
C GLU A 47 -6.21 -12.52 -0.12
N SER A 48 -7.15 -11.60 -0.33
CA SER A 48 -6.89 -10.16 -0.32
C SER A 48 -6.16 -9.71 0.95
N GLY A 49 -5.07 -8.98 0.78
CA GLY A 49 -4.27 -8.49 1.88
C GLY A 49 -3.89 -7.03 1.76
N SER A 50 -2.88 -6.65 2.55
CA SER A 50 -2.35 -5.29 2.50
C SER A 50 -1.15 -5.24 1.56
N VAL A 51 -1.05 -4.18 0.74
CA VAL A 51 0.16 -3.87 -0.03
C VAL A 51 1.42 -3.77 0.86
N PHE A 52 1.26 -3.43 2.15
CA PHE A 52 2.35 -3.36 3.12
C PHE A 52 2.78 -4.74 3.65
N ASN A 53 1.94 -5.76 3.49
CA ASN A 53 2.19 -7.13 3.88
C ASN A 53 2.27 -8.07 2.66
N LEU A 54 2.73 -7.54 1.52
CA LEU A 54 2.93 -8.29 0.28
C LEU A 54 1.66 -9.01 -0.21
N GLY A 55 0.50 -8.38 -0.08
CA GLY A 55 -0.79 -8.94 -0.49
C GLY A 55 -1.34 -10.04 0.42
N CYS A 56 -0.66 -10.34 1.53
CA CYS A 56 -1.23 -11.22 2.54
C CYS A 56 -2.11 -10.48 3.54
N PRO A 57 -3.19 -11.10 4.03
CA PRO A 57 -3.92 -10.61 5.19
C PRO A 57 -2.94 -10.34 6.32
N LEU A 58 -3.18 -9.26 7.06
CA LEU A 58 -2.55 -9.17 8.37
C LEU A 58 -3.09 -10.35 9.14
N GLU A 59 -2.20 -11.25 9.56
CA GLU A 59 -2.44 -12.21 10.63
C GLU A 59 -2.79 -11.37 11.87
N THR A 60 -4.04 -10.91 11.92
CA THR A 60 -4.76 -10.75 13.16
C THR A 60 -4.95 -12.18 13.63
N ASN A 61 -3.85 -12.81 14.08
CA ASN A 61 -4.00 -13.94 14.96
C ASN A 61 -5.04 -13.48 15.97
N GLN A 62 -6.08 -14.28 16.18
CA GLN A 62 -7.18 -13.88 17.05
C GLN A 62 -6.66 -13.44 18.44
N LEU A 63 -5.42 -13.86 18.77
CA LEU A 63 -4.56 -13.39 19.84
C LEU A 63 -4.23 -11.88 19.81
N LEU A 64 -3.91 -11.24 18.68
CA LEU A 64 -3.62 -9.80 18.60
C LEU A 64 -4.90 -8.98 18.71
N SER A 65 -6.02 -9.45 18.16
CA SER A 65 -7.32 -8.79 18.39
C SER A 65 -7.75 -8.94 19.85
N ALA A 66 -7.63 -10.13 20.45
CA ALA A 66 -7.93 -10.32 21.87
C ALA A 66 -6.97 -9.52 22.78
N TYR A 67 -5.70 -9.40 22.40
CA TYR A 67 -4.71 -8.57 23.09
C TYR A 67 -5.03 -7.07 22.94
N TYR A 68 -5.45 -6.62 21.75
CA TYR A 68 -5.92 -5.26 21.50
C TYR A 68 -7.19 -4.95 22.29
N ASP A 69 -8.19 -5.83 22.24
CA ASP A 69 -9.44 -5.70 23.00
C ASP A 69 -9.17 -5.68 24.51
N GLN A 70 -8.26 -6.53 24.99
CA GLN A 70 -7.84 -6.56 26.38
C GLN A 70 -7.13 -5.25 26.77
N MET A 71 -6.16 -4.80 25.98
CA MET A 71 -5.41 -3.57 26.27
C MET A 71 -6.35 -2.36 26.23
N LYS A 72 -7.19 -2.25 25.21
CA LYS A 72 -8.19 -1.20 25.04
C LYS A 72 -9.25 -1.18 26.15
N SER A 73 -9.49 -2.31 26.82
CA SER A 73 -10.40 -2.36 27.97
C SER A 73 -9.82 -1.79 29.26
N THR A 74 -8.51 -1.52 29.29
CA THR A 74 -7.78 -1.01 30.46
C THR A 74 -6.96 0.26 30.17
N ASP A 75 -6.92 0.69 28.92
CA ASP A 75 -6.14 1.80 28.36
C ASP A 75 -6.83 2.19 27.04
N ALA A 76 -7.88 3.00 27.13
CA ALA A 76 -8.86 3.21 26.08
C ALA A 76 -8.32 4.00 24.88
N ASP A 77 -7.39 4.93 25.13
CA ASP A 77 -6.72 5.72 24.10
C ASP A 77 -5.35 5.16 23.67
N LEU A 78 -4.87 4.12 24.35
CA LEU A 78 -3.64 3.38 24.05
C LEU A 78 -2.39 4.24 24.14
N ASP A 79 -2.36 5.20 25.06
CA ASP A 79 -1.21 6.07 25.31
C ASP A 79 -0.14 5.43 26.23
N GLY A 80 -0.48 4.28 26.81
CA GLY A 80 0.37 3.51 27.72
C GLY A 80 0.16 3.83 29.20
N VAL A 81 -0.81 4.68 29.54
CA VAL A 81 -1.33 4.91 30.88
C VAL A 81 -2.67 4.16 31.01
N ALA A 82 -2.81 3.35 32.05
CA ALA A 82 -4.07 2.64 32.27
C ALA A 82 -5.19 3.62 32.63
N ASP A 83 -6.43 3.35 32.22
CA ASP A 83 -7.61 4.19 32.45
C ASP A 83 -7.80 4.59 33.92
N ASP A 84 -7.39 3.72 34.85
CA ASP A 84 -7.46 3.96 36.29
C ASP A 84 -6.41 4.95 36.83
N LYS A 85 -5.45 5.32 35.98
CA LYS A 85 -4.33 6.23 36.24
C LYS A 85 -4.25 7.36 35.22
N ASP A 86 -5.12 7.35 34.22
CA ASP A 86 -5.23 8.37 33.20
C ASP A 86 -6.23 9.45 33.62
N GLU A 87 -5.82 10.70 33.60
CA GLU A 87 -6.69 11.85 33.87
C GLU A 87 -7.54 12.23 32.64
N CYS A 88 -7.16 11.76 31.46
CA CYS A 88 -7.82 11.93 30.16
C CYS A 88 -7.99 10.59 29.40
N PRO A 89 -8.71 9.57 29.92
CA PRO A 89 -8.69 8.19 29.39
C PRO A 89 -9.07 7.99 27.92
N ASP A 90 -9.75 8.97 27.30
CA ASP A 90 -10.19 8.92 25.91
C ASP A 90 -9.34 9.80 24.96
N VAL A 91 -8.27 10.43 25.45
CA VAL A 91 -7.51 11.44 24.73
C VAL A 91 -6.02 11.24 24.92
N TYR A 92 -5.40 10.60 23.92
CA TYR A 92 -3.98 10.26 23.93
C TYR A 92 -3.10 11.38 24.50
N GLY A 93 -2.35 11.07 25.55
CA GLY A 93 -1.44 12.01 26.17
C GLY A 93 -0.10 11.40 26.51
N SER A 94 0.56 12.02 27.49
CA SER A 94 1.88 11.59 27.91
C SER A 94 1.80 11.04 29.33
N PRO A 95 2.52 9.95 29.65
CA PRO A 95 2.64 9.47 31.03
C PRO A 95 3.29 10.52 31.96
N PHE A 96 4.04 11.49 31.42
CA PHE A 96 4.57 12.62 32.19
C PHE A 96 3.53 13.65 32.60
N ASN A 97 2.35 13.62 31.96
CA ASN A 97 1.23 14.51 32.19
C ASN A 97 -0.06 13.71 32.48
N LEU A 98 0.08 12.58 33.18
CA LEU A 98 -1.04 11.74 33.63
C LEU A 98 -2.00 11.33 32.50
N GLY A 99 -1.44 10.99 31.34
CA GLY A 99 -2.22 10.57 30.17
C GLY A 99 -2.96 11.69 29.44
N CYS A 100 -2.78 12.95 29.87
CA CYS A 100 -3.35 14.09 29.17
C CYS A 100 -2.38 14.73 28.16
N PRO A 101 -2.89 15.30 27.05
CA PRO A 101 -2.11 16.13 26.15
C PRO A 101 -1.46 17.32 26.87
N PHE A 102 -0.26 17.72 26.44
CA PHE A 102 0.27 19.01 26.85
C PHE A 102 -0.56 20.11 26.20
N MET A 103 -0.94 21.13 26.98
CA MET A 103 -1.62 22.35 26.51
C MET A 103 -0.70 23.15 25.57
N MET A 104 -0.45 22.65 24.37
CA MET A 104 0.13 23.36 23.23
C MET A 104 -0.88 23.53 22.10
N GLU A 105 -2.16 23.21 22.35
CA GLU A 105 -3.23 23.39 21.37
C GLU A 105 -3.76 24.83 21.39
N LYS A 106 -2.89 25.76 21.01
CA LYS A 106 -3.30 26.96 20.26
C LYS A 106 -2.34 27.18 19.11
N ALA A 107 -2.41 26.27 18.15
CA ALA A 107 -1.98 26.51 16.77
C ALA A 107 -3.16 26.29 15.81
N VAL A 108 -4.28 26.95 16.08
CA VAL A 108 -5.23 27.32 15.02
C VAL A 108 -5.35 28.84 15.09
N LYS A 109 -4.65 29.49 14.17
CA LYS A 109 -4.84 30.90 13.84
C LYS A 109 -5.02 31.00 12.33
#